data_AF-A0A7S2EN18-F1
#
_entry.id   AF-A0A7S2EN18-F1
#
_cell.length_a   1.000
_cell.length_b   1.000
_cell.length_c   1.000
_cell.angle_alpha   90.00
_cell.angle_beta   90.00
_cell.angle_gamma   90.00
#
_symmetry.space_group_name_H-M   'P 1'
#
loop_
_entity.id
_entity.type
_entity.pdbx_description
1 polymer ?
#
loop_
_entity_poly.entity_id
_entity_poly.type
_entity_poly.pdbx_seq_one_letter_code
_entity_poly.pdbx_strand_id
1 'polypeptide(L)'
;QDHDDDNNDNDNDIVVLSDTPLDPDRLKCLLSLHAAADRDASGTVTGTELASSLRSSWCGIKDDDTADRLEDWARGALPEPADPARFCKICAGAPGFVWEVLEDVCLL
;
A
#
# COMPACT_ATOMS: atom_id res chain seq x y z
N GLN A 1 -35.15 42.62 1.02
CA GLN A 1 -34.96 41.42 1.85
C GLN A 1 -34.76 40.27 0.89
N ASP A 2 -33.63 40.22 0.18
CA ASP A 2 -32.24 39.99 0.64
C ASP A 2 -32.00 38.50 0.95
N HIS A 3 -30.87 38.01 0.41
CA HIS A 3 -30.16 36.74 0.62
C HIS A 3 -30.55 35.60 -0.34
N ASP A 4 -29.78 35.38 -1.41
CA ASP A 4 -28.45 34.72 -1.52
C ASP A 4 -28.66 33.19 -1.52
N ASP A 5 -28.57 32.56 -2.70
CA ASP A 5 -27.38 31.83 -3.18
C ASP A 5 -26.95 30.71 -2.21
N ASP A 6 -27.23 29.46 -2.58
CA ASP A 6 -26.32 28.36 -2.24
C ASP A 6 -26.30 27.35 -3.38
N ASN A 7 -25.24 27.52 -4.14
CA ASN A 7 -24.71 26.68 -5.21
C ASN A 7 -24.51 25.27 -4.65
N ASN A 8 -25.30 24.29 -5.12
CA ASN A 8 -25.01 22.89 -4.88
C ASN A 8 -23.85 22.48 -5.79
N ASP A 9 -22.64 22.92 -5.42
CA ASP A 9 -21.38 22.35 -5.86
C ASP A 9 -21.39 20.88 -5.41
N ASN A 10 -21.91 20.04 -6.29
CA ASN A 10 -21.71 18.61 -6.24
C ASN A 10 -20.24 18.37 -6.57
N ASP A 11 -19.41 18.62 -5.56
CA ASP A 11 -18.00 18.26 -5.46
C ASP A 11 -17.96 16.72 -5.46
N ASN A 12 -18.18 16.19 -6.66
CA ASN A 12 -17.78 14.84 -7.00
C ASN A 12 -16.25 14.93 -7.08
N ASP A 13 -15.63 14.88 -5.90
CA ASP A 13 -14.22 14.61 -5.68
C ASP A 13 -13.95 13.25 -6.34
N ILE A 14 -13.82 13.29 -7.67
CA ILE A 14 -13.06 12.31 -8.41
C ILE A 14 -11.67 12.55 -7.86
N VAL A 15 -11.33 11.77 -6.83
CA VAL A 15 -9.97 11.50 -6.42
C VAL A 15 -9.20 11.28 -7.70
N VAL A 16 -8.53 12.35 -8.14
CA VAL A 16 -7.52 12.30 -9.16
C VAL A 16 -6.53 11.34 -8.55
N LEU A 17 -6.55 10.10 -9.02
CA LEU A 17 -5.43 9.18 -8.89
C LEU A 17 -4.30 9.94 -9.57
N SER A 18 -3.60 10.76 -8.80
CA SER A 18 -2.51 11.57 -9.27
C SER A 18 -1.59 10.60 -9.97
N ASP A 19 -1.48 10.74 -11.29
CA ASP A 19 -0.48 10.11 -12.14
C ASP A 19 0.89 10.71 -11.78
N THR A 20 1.19 10.79 -10.49
CA THR A 20 2.50 11.14 -10.01
C THR A 20 3.31 9.87 -10.22
N PRO A 21 4.27 9.87 -11.16
CA PRO A 21 5.09 8.71 -11.38
C PRO A 21 5.71 8.33 -10.04
N LEU A 22 5.57 7.06 -9.67
CA LEU A 22 6.16 6.55 -8.45
C LEU A 22 7.66 6.87 -8.51
N ASP A 23 8.16 7.51 -7.46
CA ASP A 23 9.58 7.83 -7.37
C ASP A 23 10.42 6.55 -7.65
N PRO A 24 11.49 6.62 -8.47
CA PRO A 24 12.24 5.44 -8.87
C PRO A 24 12.83 4.67 -7.68
N ASP A 25 13.14 5.33 -6.56
CA ASP A 25 13.61 4.64 -5.36
C ASP A 25 12.46 3.95 -4.64
N ARG A 26 11.28 4.58 -4.57
CA ARG A 26 10.05 3.91 -4.09
C ARG A 26 9.72 2.68 -4.94
N LEU A 27 9.88 2.74 -6.27
CA LEU A 27 9.61 1.61 -7.15
C LEU A 27 10.58 0.45 -6.90
N LYS A 28 11.88 0.74 -6.73
CA LYS A 28 12.88 -0.28 -6.37
C LYS A 28 12.57 -0.92 -5.01
N CYS A 29 12.11 -0.13 -4.04
CA CYS A 29 11.71 -0.63 -2.73
C CYS A 29 10.52 -1.59 -2.85
N LEU A 30 9.50 -1.23 -3.62
CA LEU A 30 8.35 -2.11 -3.86
C LEU A 30 8.74 -3.41 -4.59
N LEU A 31 9.66 -3.33 -5.56
CA LEU A 31 10.16 -4.53 -6.25
C LEU A 31 11.00 -5.42 -5.32
N SER A 32 11.80 -4.82 -4.44
CA SER A 32 12.57 -5.55 -3.43
C SER A 32 11.65 -6.23 -2.41
N LEU A 33 10.59 -5.54 -2.01
CA LEU A 33 9.56 -6.09 -1.14
C LEU A 33 8.80 -7.24 -1.81
N HIS A 34 8.45 -7.10 -3.10
CA HIS A 34 7.81 -8.19 -3.86
C HIS A 34 8.69 -9.44 -3.85
N ALA A 35 9.97 -9.29 -4.19
CA ALA A 35 10.92 -10.40 -4.17
C ALA A 35 11.12 -11.01 -2.76
N ALA A 36 11.05 -10.20 -1.70
CA ALA A 36 11.12 -10.67 -0.32
C ALA A 36 9.82 -11.35 0.16
N ALA A 37 8.68 -10.96 -0.40
CA ALA A 37 7.38 -11.55 -0.10
C ALA A 37 7.12 -12.85 -0.87
N ASP A 38 7.65 -12.98 -2.09
CA ASP A 38 7.57 -14.19 -2.93
C ASP A 38 8.43 -15.33 -2.36
N ARG A 39 7.92 -15.97 -1.30
CA ARG A 39 8.66 -16.99 -0.54
C ARG A 39 8.76 -18.32 -1.28
N ASP A 40 7.80 -18.60 -2.14
CA ASP A 40 7.77 -19.83 -2.95
C ASP A 40 8.47 -19.68 -4.31
N ALA A 41 8.95 -18.48 -4.63
CA ALA A 41 9.56 -18.12 -5.91
C ALA A 41 8.61 -18.41 -7.10
N SER A 42 7.31 -18.24 -6.89
CA SER A 42 6.29 -18.39 -7.93
C SER A 42 6.29 -17.23 -8.93
N GLY A 43 6.95 -16.12 -8.60
CA GLY A 43 6.91 -14.87 -9.35
C GLY A 43 5.68 -14.02 -9.04
N THR A 44 4.82 -14.46 -8.11
CA THR A 44 3.63 -13.75 -7.67
C THR A 44 3.55 -13.72 -6.15
N VAL A 45 2.95 -12.67 -5.59
CA VAL A 45 2.78 -12.53 -4.15
C VAL A 45 1.31 -12.57 -3.80
N THR A 46 0.94 -13.43 -2.86
CA THR A 46 -0.39 -13.47 -2.26
C THR A 46 -0.52 -12.50 -1.09
N GLY A 47 -1.74 -12.13 -0.72
CA GLY A 47 -1.99 -11.33 0.49
C GLY A 47 -1.48 -11.98 1.76
N THR A 48 -1.49 -13.32 1.84
CA THR A 48 -0.93 -14.07 2.97
C THR A 48 0.59 -13.96 3.04
N GLU A 49 1.27 -14.02 1.91
CA GLU A 49 2.72 -13.88 1.82
C GLU A 49 3.17 -12.46 2.16
N LEU A 50 2.49 -11.45 1.61
CA LEU A 50 2.74 -10.06 1.96
C LEU A 50 2.51 -9.83 3.45
N ALA A 51 1.37 -10.26 4.00
CA ALA A 51 1.08 -10.15 5.44
C ALA A 51 2.15 -10.84 6.30
N SER A 52 2.61 -12.03 5.88
CA SER A 52 3.64 -12.77 6.61
C SER A 52 5.00 -12.08 6.57
N SER A 53 5.38 -11.52 5.42
CA SER A 53 6.63 -10.78 5.26
C SER A 53 6.57 -9.45 6.01
N LEU A 54 5.45 -8.74 5.99
CA LEU A 54 5.23 -7.58 6.86
C LEU A 54 5.32 -8.01 8.33
N ARG A 55 4.57 -8.98 8.83
CA ARG A 55 4.69 -9.38 10.23
C ARG A 55 6.12 -9.75 10.64
N SER A 56 6.86 -10.42 9.75
CA SER A 56 8.25 -10.83 10.01
C SER A 56 9.24 -9.66 10.05
N SER A 57 9.10 -8.68 9.16
CA SER A 57 9.95 -7.49 9.12
C SER A 57 9.61 -6.46 10.20
N TRP A 58 8.40 -6.53 10.75
CA TRP A 58 7.83 -5.51 11.64
C TRP A 58 7.72 -5.92 13.11
N CYS A 59 7.81 -7.23 13.39
CA CYS A 59 7.78 -7.76 14.75
C CYS A 59 8.90 -7.12 15.61
N GLY A 60 8.51 -6.31 16.59
CA GLY A 60 9.42 -5.61 17.51
C GLY A 60 9.74 -4.15 17.15
N ILE A 61 9.24 -3.62 16.04
CA ILE A 61 9.43 -2.19 15.64
C ILE A 61 8.20 -1.33 15.99
N LYS A 62 6.98 -1.85 15.79
CA LYS A 62 5.70 -1.17 16.07
C LYS A 62 4.85 -2.00 17.04
N ASP A 63 3.78 -1.39 17.56
CA ASP A 63 2.76 -2.07 18.35
C ASP A 63 2.01 -3.15 17.55
N ASP A 64 1.48 -4.15 18.27
CA ASP A 64 0.75 -5.27 17.68
C ASP A 64 -0.51 -4.82 16.92
N ASP A 65 -1.18 -3.76 17.37
CA ASP A 65 -2.34 -3.18 16.67
C ASP A 65 -1.99 -2.67 15.25
N THR A 66 -0.83 -2.03 15.09
CA THR A 66 -0.32 -1.59 13.78
C THR A 66 0.02 -2.79 12.91
N ALA A 67 0.62 -3.84 13.48
CA ALA A 67 0.93 -5.07 12.76
C ALA A 67 -0.36 -5.76 12.25
N ASP A 68 -1.39 -5.87 13.09
CA ASP A 68 -2.67 -6.46 12.69
C ASP A 68 -3.35 -5.65 11.58
N ARG A 69 -3.34 -4.31 11.67
CA ARG A 69 -3.86 -3.43 10.61
C ARG A 69 -3.13 -3.59 9.27
N LEU A 70 -1.81 -3.80 9.29
CA LEU A 70 -1.01 -4.06 8.10
C LEU A 70 -1.33 -5.42 7.48
N GLU A 71 -1.51 -6.45 8.32
CA GLU A 71 -1.90 -7.78 7.84
C GLU A 71 -3.28 -7.76 7.18
N ASP A 72 -4.25 -7.10 7.82
CA ASP A 72 -5.60 -6.96 7.26
C ASP A 72 -5.58 -6.20 5.94
N TRP A 73 -4.82 -5.11 5.87
CA TRP A 73 -4.63 -4.39 4.61
C TRP A 73 -4.00 -5.29 3.54
N ALA A 74 -2.91 -6.01 3.85
CA ALA A 74 -2.21 -6.85 2.88
C ALA A 74 -3.12 -7.96 2.32
N ARG A 75 -3.92 -8.61 3.19
CA ARG A 75 -4.90 -9.62 2.78
C ARG A 75 -6.03 -9.04 1.93
N GLY A 76 -6.52 -7.84 2.27
CA GLY A 76 -7.57 -7.16 1.52
C GLY A 76 -7.11 -6.56 0.19
N ALA A 77 -5.86 -6.07 0.14
CA ALA A 77 -5.27 -5.42 -1.02
C ALA A 77 -4.89 -6.42 -2.12
N LEU A 78 -4.59 -7.66 -1.76
CA LEU A 78 -4.23 -8.76 -2.66
C LEU A 78 -5.26 -9.90 -2.61
N PRO A 79 -6.47 -9.73 -3.20
CA PRO A 79 -7.48 -10.79 -3.26
C PRO A 79 -7.07 -11.95 -4.18
N GLU A 80 -6.09 -11.72 -5.06
CA GLU A 80 -5.49 -12.71 -5.95
C GLU A 80 -3.97 -12.54 -5.93
N PRO A 81 -3.19 -13.58 -6.28
CA PRO A 81 -1.74 -13.46 -6.46
C PRO A 81 -1.41 -12.32 -7.43
N ALA A 82 -0.44 -11.48 -7.05
CA ALA A 82 0.00 -10.34 -7.87
C ALA A 82 1.41 -10.53 -8.39
N ASP A 83 1.56 -10.37 -9.70
CA ASP A 83 2.86 -10.17 -10.34
C ASP A 83 3.50 -8.82 -9.90
N PRO A 84 4.80 -8.59 -10.18
CA PRO A 84 5.49 -7.39 -9.71
C PRO A 84 4.83 -6.07 -10.11
N ALA A 85 4.23 -5.99 -11.31
CA ALA A 85 3.61 -4.75 -11.79
C ALA A 85 2.28 -4.49 -11.07
N ARG A 86 1.44 -5.53 -10.93
CA ARG A 86 0.18 -5.44 -10.16
C ARG A 86 0.46 -5.11 -8.69
N PHE A 87 1.48 -5.74 -8.10
CA PHE A 87 1.93 -5.49 -6.74
C PHE A 87 2.33 -4.03 -6.53
N CYS A 88 3.22 -3.50 -7.37
CA CYS A 88 3.67 -2.12 -7.27
C CYS A 88 2.50 -1.14 -7.39
N LYS A 89 1.54 -1.39 -8.29
CA LYS A 89 0.36 -0.54 -8.46
C LYS A 89 -0.55 -0.55 -7.22
N ILE A 90 -0.70 -1.69 -6.57
CA ILE A 90 -1.50 -1.82 -5.34
C ILE A 90 -0.81 -1.09 -4.19
N CYS A 91 0.48 -1.30 -4.01
CA CYS A 91 1.27 -0.62 -2.98
C CYS A 91 1.41 0.89 -3.23
N ALA A 92 1.41 1.33 -4.49
CA ALA A 92 1.39 2.75 -4.86
C ALA A 92 0.19 3.49 -4.25
N GLY A 93 -0.98 2.85 -4.26
CA GLY A 93 -2.21 3.36 -3.68
C GLY A 93 -2.40 2.99 -2.21
N ALA A 94 -1.37 2.47 -1.54
CA ALA A 94 -1.48 2.08 -0.14
C ALA A 94 -1.76 3.31 0.75
N PRO A 95 -2.55 3.14 1.81
CA PRO A 95 -2.80 4.21 2.77
C PRO A 95 -1.50 4.65 3.46
N GLY A 96 -1.46 5.91 3.93
CA GLY A 96 -0.25 6.52 4.48
C GLY A 96 0.45 5.69 5.57
N PHE A 97 -0.32 5.03 6.45
CA PHE A 97 0.25 4.18 7.50
C PHE A 97 1.04 2.98 6.97
N VAL A 98 0.71 2.48 5.76
CA VAL A 98 1.48 1.44 5.09
C VAL A 98 2.78 2.02 4.54
N TRP A 99 2.77 3.26 4.05
CA TRP A 99 3.97 3.93 3.56
C TRP A 99 4.94 4.29 4.68
N GLU A 100 4.45 4.85 5.80
CA GLU A 100 5.27 5.12 6.99
C GLU A 100 6.01 3.86 7.44
N VAL A 101 5.33 2.74 7.31
CA VAL A 101 5.85 1.41 7.57
C VAL A 101 6.88 1.07 6.47
N LEU A 102 6.51 0.98 5.20
CA LEU A 102 7.44 0.63 4.14
C LEU A 102 8.72 1.49 4.11
N GLU A 103 8.65 2.77 4.47
CA GLU A 103 9.81 3.65 4.60
C GLU A 103 10.79 3.18 5.69
N ASP A 104 10.29 2.85 6.88
CA ASP A 104 11.07 2.32 8.01
C ASP A 104 11.77 0.98 7.68
N VAL A 105 11.15 0.10 6.87
CA VAL A 105 11.77 -1.19 6.46
C VAL A 105 12.68 -1.07 5.24
N CYS A 106 12.33 -0.20 4.30
CA CYS A 106 13.13 0.00 3.10
C CYS A 106 14.29 0.99 3.32
N LEU A 107 14.42 1.57 4.53
CA LEU A 107 15.39 2.61 4.87
C LEU A 107 15.32 3.81 3.91
N LEU A 108 14.10 4.17 3.50
CA LEU A 108 13.83 5.34 2.67
C LEU A 108 13.90 6.63 3.50
#